data_AF-A0A848JSP4-F1
#
_entry.id   AF-A0A848JSP4-F1
#
_cell.length_a   1.000
_cell.length_b   1.000
_cell.length_c   1.000
_cell.angle_alpha   90.00
_cell.angle_beta   90.00
_cell.angle_gamma   90.00
#
_symmetry.space_group_name_H-M   'P 1'
#
loop_
_entity.id
_entity.type
_entity.pdbx_description
1 polymer ?
#
loop_
_entity_poly.entity_id
_entity_poly.type
_entity_poly.pdbx_seq_one_letter_code
_entity_poly.pdbx_strand_id
1 'polypeptide(L)' 'MSETRDAPPATPYHPEEMKATWDLKVGKSITLQGTARWTPAGVVTAGIATSAILLAFAAVMRARR' A
#
# COMPACT_ATOMS: atom_id res chain seq x y z
N MET A 1 -45.96 -1.31 23.93
CA MET A 1 -45.51 -2.13 22.79
C MET A 1 -44.21 -1.51 22.31
N SER A 2 -43.09 -1.97 22.86
CA SER A 2 -41.75 -1.41 22.62
C SER A 2 -41.21 -1.96 21.31
N GLU A 3 -41.11 -1.13 20.27
CA GLU A 3 -40.39 -1.46 19.05
C GLU A 3 -39.02 -0.77 19.09
N THR A 4 -38.10 -1.28 19.91
CA THR A 4 -36.67 -1.03 19.69
C THR A 4 -36.19 -2.07 18.68
N ARG A 5 -36.31 -1.71 17.40
CA ARG A 5 -35.59 -2.39 16.31
C ARG A 5 -34.11 -2.22 16.60
N ASP A 6 -33.48 -3.31 17.02
CA ASP A 6 -32.04 -3.46 17.14
C ASP A 6 -31.45 -3.29 15.73
N ALA A 7 -31.10 -2.05 15.39
CA ALA A 7 -30.45 -1.75 14.12
C ALA A 7 -29.06 -2.37 14.15
N PRO A 8 -28.65 -3.15 13.13
CA PRO A 8 -27.30 -3.70 13.08
C PRO A 8 -26.29 -2.55 13.21
N PRO A 9 -25.15 -2.76 13.90
CA PRO A 9 -24.15 -1.72 14.09
C PRO A 9 -23.81 -1.16 12.73
N ALA A 10 -24.06 0.15 12.56
CA ALA A 10 -23.68 0.88 11.36
C ALA A 10 -22.18 0.68 11.18
N THR A 11 -21.81 -0.24 10.29
CA THR A 11 -20.43 -0.45 9.91
C THR A 11 -20.06 0.85 9.22
N PRO A 12 -19.13 1.67 9.74
CA PRO A 12 -18.68 2.84 9.01
C PRO A 12 -17.71 2.32 7.93
N TYR A 13 -18.27 1.64 6.94
CA TYR A 13 -17.56 1.22 5.74
C TYR A 13 -17.54 2.41 4.81
N HIS A 14 -16.68 3.38 5.11
CA HIS A 14 -16.39 4.51 4.22
C HIS A 14 -15.50 3.99 3.09
N PRO A 15 -16.01 3.86 1.86
CA PRO A 15 -15.30 3.23 0.74
C PRO A 15 -14.12 4.08 0.22
N GLU A 16 -13.94 5.32 0.69
CA GLU A 16 -12.83 6.18 0.28
C GLU A 16 -11.45 5.82 0.87
N GLU A 17 -11.36 4.96 1.89
CA GLU A 17 -10.06 4.57 2.46
C GLU A 17 -9.48 3.32 1.77
N MET A 18 -8.78 3.49 0.64
CA MET A 18 -7.91 2.45 0.08
C MET A 18 -6.73 2.17 1.03
N LYS A 19 -6.86 1.13 1.85
CA LYS A 19 -5.81 0.64 2.74
C LYS A 19 -4.92 -0.33 1.95
N ALA A 20 -3.68 0.07 1.70
CA ALA A 20 -2.67 -0.84 1.18
C ALA A 20 -1.99 -1.54 2.36
N THR A 21 -2.33 -2.80 2.56
CA THR A 21 -1.64 -3.69 3.50
C THR A 21 -0.64 -4.52 2.70
N TRP A 22 0.64 -4.44 3.05
CA TRP A 22 1.68 -5.24 2.43
C TRP A 22 2.47 -6.00 3.49
N ASP A 23 2.63 -7.29 3.24
CA ASP A 23 3.45 -8.21 4.03
C ASP A 23 4.68 -8.54 3.20
N LEU A 24 5.81 -7.88 3.50
CA LEU A 24 7.07 -8.13 2.83
C LEU A 24 7.93 -9.04 3.71
N LYS A 25 8.08 -10.30 3.30
CA LYS A 25 9.02 -11.23 3.93
C LYS A 25 10.38 -11.15 3.25
N VAL A 26 11.38 -10.67 3.98
CA VAL A 26 12.79 -10.67 3.56
C VAL A 26 13.50 -11.83 4.27
N GLY A 27 13.74 -12.92 3.54
CA GLY A 27 14.42 -14.11 4.06
C GLY A 27 13.57 -14.94 5.04
N LYS A 28 14.24 -15.62 6.00
CA LYS A 28 13.59 -16.49 6.99
C LYS A 28 13.12 -15.77 8.27
N SER A 29 13.46 -14.49 8.46
CA SER A 29 13.36 -13.84 9.78
C SER A 29 12.78 -12.43 9.79
N ILE A 30 12.66 -11.74 8.66
CA ILE A 30 12.18 -10.35 8.66
C ILE A 30 10.84 -10.31 7.92
N THR A 31 9.75 -10.14 8.69
CA THR A 31 8.42 -9.87 8.15
C THR A 31 8.12 -8.41 8.39
N LEU A 32 8.07 -7.61 7.33
CA LEU A 32 7.73 -6.20 7.39
C LEU A 32 6.25 -6.05 7.01
N GLN A 33 5.41 -5.85 8.03
CA GLN A 33 3.98 -5.59 7.85
C GLN A 33 3.75 -4.08 7.87
N GLY A 34 3.38 -3.52 6.72
CA GLY A 34 3.03 -2.11 6.56
C GLY A 34 1.54 -1.97 6.24
N THR A 35 0.82 -1.18 7.02
CA THR A 35 -0.52 -0.74 6.67
C THR A 35 -0.46 0.76 6.43
N ALA A 36 -0.62 1.17 5.17
CA ALA A 36 -0.61 2.59 4.80
C ALA A 36 -1.92 2.95 4.10
N ARG A 37 -2.43 4.16 4.38
CA ARG A 37 -3.48 4.78 3.57
C ARG A 37 -2.83 5.17 2.24
N TRP A 38 -3.22 4.51 1.15
CA TRP A 38 -2.64 4.73 -0.17
C TRP A 38 -3.64 5.47 -1.06
N THR A 39 -3.18 6.53 -1.71
CA THR A 39 -3.97 7.23 -2.73
C THR A 39 -3.64 6.67 -4.11
N PRO A 40 -4.60 6.61 -5.06
CA PRO A 40 -4.33 6.16 -6.43
C PRO A 40 -3.18 6.93 -7.10
N ALA A 41 -3.09 8.25 -6.84
CA ALA A 41 -1.98 9.07 -7.31
C ALA A 41 -0.63 8.66 -6.66
N GLY A 42 -0.65 8.27 -5.38
CA GLY A 42 0.52 7.75 -4.67
C GLY A 42 1.07 6.47 -5.30
N VAL A 43 0.19 5.56 -5.75
CA VAL A 43 0.58 4.33 -6.47
C VAL A 43 1.39 4.65 -7.72
N VAL A 44 0.82 5.52 -8.57
CA VAL A 44 1.44 5.88 -9.86
C VAL A 44 2.77 6.59 -9.63
N THR A 45 2.81 7.50 -8.66
CA THR A 45 4.03 8.23 -8.31
C THR A 45 5.12 7.29 -7.79
N ALA A 46 4.76 6.34 -6.91
CA ALA A 46 5.68 5.34 -6.40
C ALA A 46 6.23 4.45 -7.52
N GLY A 47 5.39 4.06 -8.49
CA GLY A 47 5.79 3.33 -9.68
C GLY A 47 6.82 4.09 -10.51
N ILE A 48 6.52 5.34 -10.88
CA ILE A 48 7.41 6.19 -11.68
C ILE A 48 8.74 6.41 -10.96
N ALA A 49 8.71 6.74 -9.66
CA ALA A 49 9.91 6.93 -8.86
C ALA A 49 10.77 5.66 -8.83
N THR A 50 10.15 4.50 -8.63
CA THR A 50 10.84 3.21 -8.64
C THR A 50 11.49 2.93 -9.99
N SER A 51 10.79 3.17 -11.10
CA SER A 51 11.34 3.01 -12.45
C SER A 51 12.53 3.94 -12.71
N ALA A 52 12.45 5.21 -12.30
CA ALA A 52 13.54 6.16 -12.44
C ALA A 52 14.78 5.74 -11.64
N ILE A 53 14.60 5.26 -10.40
CA ILE A 53 15.68 4.74 -9.56
C ILE A 53 16.36 3.53 -10.23
N LEU A 54 15.58 2.56 -10.71
CA LEU A 54 16.12 1.39 -11.38
C LEU A 54 16.86 1.74 -12.67
N LEU A 55 16.33 2.68 -13.46
CA LEU A 55 16.98 3.15 -14.67
C LEU A 55 18.32 3.84 -14.36
N ALA A 56 18.35 4.71 -13.36
CA ALA A 56 19.58 5.37 -12.92
C ALA A 56 20.61 4.34 -12.44
N PHE A 57 20.18 3.35 -11.66
CA PHE A 57 21.04 2.27 -11.20
C PHE A 57 21.60 1.45 -12.36
N ALA A 58 20.76 1.11 -13.34
CA ALA A 58 21.16 0.41 -14.56
C ALA A 58 22.17 1.24 -15.39
N ALA A 59 21.97 2.55 -15.51
CA ALA A 59 22.90 3.45 -16.20
C ALA A 59 24.28 3.47 -15.52
N VAL A 60 24.33 3.55 -14.19
CA VAL A 60 25.59 3.50 -13.43
C VAL A 60 26.29 2.13 -13.61
N MET A 61 25.54 1.03 -13.54
CA MET A 61 26.11 -0.30 -13.78
C MET A 61 26.61 -0.48 -15.21
N ARG A 62 25.90 0.08 -16.20
CA ARG A 62 26.29 0.07 -17.62
C ARG A 62 27.56 0.87 -17.83
N ALA A 63 27.71 2.02 -17.17
CA ALA A 63 28.90 2.87 -17.27
C ALA A 63 30.14 2.25 -16.59
N ARG A 64 29.95 1.36 -15.62
CA ARG A 64 31.03 0.60 -14.98
C ARG A 64 31.55 -0.59 -15.80
N ARG A 65 30.87 -0.95 -16.89
CA ARG A 65 31.18 -2.12 -17.73
C ARG A 65 31.81 -1.70 -19.05
#